data_AF-A0A0C2BGV0-F1
#
_entry.id   AF-A0A0C2BGV0-F1
#
_cell.length_a   1.000
_cell.length_b   1.000
_cell.length_c   1.000
_cell.angle_alpha   90.00
_cell.angle_beta   90.00
_cell.angle_gamma   90.00
#
_symmetry.space_group_name_H-M   'P 1'
#
loop_
_entity.id
_entity.type
_entity.pdbx_description
1 polymer ?
#
loop_
_entity_poly.entity_id
_entity_poly.type
_entity_poly.pdbx_seq_one_letter_code
_entity_poly.pdbx_strand_id
1 'polypeptide(L)'
;YLTAKYSFIDKEQVAVFGWSYGGFLSTHVAMRDQGETFKCAVAVAPVVDFMLYDSAYTERYLGIPLENPAGYNVSLVRPLQHWTA
;
A
#
# COMPACT_ATOMS: atom_id res chain seq x y z
N TYR A 1 0.86 20.35 -0.66
CA TYR A 1 0.65 21.45 0.32
C TYR A 1 1.91 21.74 1.11
N LEU A 2 2.44 20.79 1.89
CA LEU A 2 3.59 21.04 2.79
C LEU A 2 4.85 21.50 2.04
N THR A 3 5.18 20.86 0.92
CA THR A 3 6.32 21.22 0.06
C THR A 3 6.25 22.64 -0.52
N ALA A 4 5.03 23.18 -0.69
CA ALA A 4 4.83 24.56 -1.16
C ALA A 4 4.93 25.59 -0.01
N LYS A 5 4.66 25.16 1.23
CA LYS A 5 4.64 26.03 2.42
C LYS A 5 6.00 26.09 3.12
N TYR A 6 6.75 25.00 3.11
CA TYR A 6 7.99 24.83 3.85
C TYR A 6 9.14 24.53 2.90
N SER A 7 10.00 25.53 2.67
CA SER A 7 11.13 25.46 1.73
C SER A 7 12.23 24.48 2.13
N PHE A 8 12.25 24.02 3.38
CA PHE A 8 13.22 23.04 3.87
C PHE A 8 12.84 21.59 3.53
N ILE A 9 11.66 21.34 2.97
CA ILE A 9 11.26 19.99 2.54
C ILE A 9 11.74 19.78 1.11
N ASP A 10 12.72 18.89 0.93
CA ASP A 10 13.14 18.46 -0.40
C ASP A 10 12.11 17.48 -0.98
N LYS A 11 11.36 17.92 -1.99
CA LYS A 11 10.35 17.11 -2.68
C LYS A 11 10.94 15.97 -3.51
N GLU A 12 12.23 16.04 -3.87
CA GLU A 12 12.90 15.01 -4.66
C GLU A 12 13.43 13.86 -3.79
N GLN A 13 13.42 13.99 -2.46
CA GLN A 13 13.97 13.01 -1.52
C GLN A 13 12.96 12.62 -0.43
N VAL A 14 11.75 12.23 -0.83
CA VAL A 14 10.69 11.80 0.09
C VAL A 14 10.54 10.28 0.08
N ALA A 15 10.39 9.69 1.28
CA ALA A 15 10.15 8.26 1.48
C ALA A 15 8.86 8.04 2.27
N VAL A 16 8.22 6.89 2.07
CA VAL A 16 7.10 6.42 2.89
C VAL A 16 7.54 5.23 3.76
N PHE A 17 7.12 5.22 5.01
CA PHE A 17 7.38 4.13 5.95
C PHE A 17 6.08 3.74 6.65
N GLY A 18 5.89 2.44 6.89
CA GLY A 18 4.79 1.99 7.73
C GLY A 18 4.92 0.56 8.22
N TRP A 19 4.24 0.29 9.34
CA TRP A 19 4.12 -1.02 9.98
C TRP A 19 2.68 -1.54 9.91
N SER A 20 2.48 -2.85 9.77
CA SER A 20 1.14 -3.47 9.67
C SER A 20 0.31 -2.86 8.52
N TYR A 21 -0.84 -2.24 8.80
CA TYR A 21 -1.64 -1.54 7.78
C TYR A 21 -0.86 -0.40 7.11
N GLY A 22 0.04 0.27 7.84
CA GLY A 22 0.96 1.24 7.25
C GLY A 22 1.96 0.58 6.28
N GLY A 23 2.35 -0.66 6.55
CA GLY A 23 3.15 -1.46 5.63
C GLY A 23 2.35 -1.80 4.37
N PHE A 24 1.09 -2.22 4.52
CA PHE A 24 0.17 -2.44 3.40
C PHE A 24 0.07 -1.18 2.51
N LEU A 25 -0.15 -0.01 3.10
CA LEU A 25 -0.21 1.25 2.37
C LEU A 25 1.14 1.60 1.71
N SER A 26 2.25 1.43 2.42
CA SER A 26 3.60 1.69 1.87
C SER A 26 3.89 0.82 0.64
N THR A 27 3.47 -0.44 0.65
CA THR A 27 3.59 -1.34 -0.50
C THR A 27 2.72 -0.87 -1.67
N HIS A 28 1.46 -0.49 -1.42
CA HIS A 28 0.58 0.04 -2.47
C HIS A 28 1.09 1.37 -3.05
N VAL A 29 1.69 2.23 -2.23
CA VAL A 29 2.38 3.45 -2.69
C VAL A 29 3.52 3.10 -3.63
N ALA A 30 4.40 2.15 -3.25
CA ALA A 30 5.51 1.73 -4.11
C ALA A 30 5.03 1.20 -5.48
N MET A 31 3.88 0.53 -5.51
CA MET A 31 3.30 0.01 -6.75
C MET A 31 2.65 1.07 -7.63
N ARG A 32 2.00 2.08 -7.03
CA ARG A 32 1.13 3.03 -7.76
C ARG A 32 1.76 4.39 -8.02
N ASP A 33 2.58 4.90 -7.09
CA ASP A 33 3.19 6.23 -7.20
C ASP A 33 4.31 6.27 -8.24
N GLN A 34 4.90 5.12 -8.57
CA GLN A 34 5.96 4.99 -9.59
C GLN A 34 7.15 5.97 -9.41
N GLY A 35 7.39 6.43 -8.18
CA GLY A 35 8.49 7.35 -7.87
C GLY A 35 8.18 8.83 -8.14
N GLU A 36 6.93 9.18 -8.49
CA GLU A 36 6.52 10.57 -8.70
C GLU A 36 6.66 11.39 -7.42
N THR A 37 6.11 10.87 -6.30
CA THR A 37 6.15 11.54 -4.99
C THR A 37 7.16 10.88 -4.06
N PHE A 38 7.13 9.55 -3.96
CA PHE A 38 7.91 8.77 -3.00
C PHE A 38 9.00 7.98 -3.71
N LYS A 39 10.26 8.31 -3.43
CA LYS A 39 11.41 7.66 -4.07
C LYS A 39 11.68 6.26 -3.52
N CYS A 40 11.25 6.00 -2.29
CA CYS A 40 11.30 4.67 -1.70
C CYS A 40 10.16 4.45 -0.70
N ALA A 41 9.87 3.18 -0.47
CA ALA A 41 8.91 2.74 0.53
C ALA A 41 9.53 1.69 1.44
N VAL A 42 9.22 1.75 2.73
CA VAL A 42 9.59 0.76 3.73
C VAL A 42 8.33 0.18 4.34
N ALA A 43 8.02 -1.07 3.97
CA ALA A 43 6.86 -1.79 4.46
C ALA A 43 7.28 -2.85 5.48
N VAL A 44 6.85 -2.70 6.73
CA VAL A 44 7.16 -3.63 7.81
C VAL A 44 5.90 -4.40 8.21
N ALA A 45 5.99 -5.73 8.26
CA ALA A 45 4.86 -6.63 8.52
C ALA A 45 3.56 -6.27 7.75
N PRO A 46 3.62 -6.01 6.43
CA PRO A 46 2.46 -5.61 5.66
C PRO A 46 1.44 -6.76 5.57
N VAL A 47 0.15 -6.45 5.65
CA VAL A 47 -0.88 -7.36 5.13
C VAL A 47 -0.75 -7.35 3.61
N VAL A 48 -0.40 -8.49 3.01
CA VAL A 48 -0.25 -8.61 1.55
C VAL A 48 -1.48 -9.23 0.88
N ASP A 49 -2.20 -10.05 1.63
CA ASP A 49 -3.45 -10.69 1.22
C ASP A 49 -4.40 -10.74 2.42
N PHE A 50 -5.55 -10.09 2.28
CA PHE A 50 -6.58 -10.09 3.32
C PHE A 50 -7.29 -11.44 3.45
N MET A 51 -7.22 -12.32 2.45
CA MET A 51 -7.69 -13.71 2.59
C MET A 51 -6.90 -14.51 3.63
N LEU A 52 -5.68 -14.07 3.98
CA LEU A 52 -4.81 -14.72 4.94
C LEU A 52 -4.84 -14.06 6.32
N TYR A 53 -5.61 -12.99 6.48
CA TYR A 53 -5.72 -12.25 7.74
C TYR A 53 -6.92 -12.73 8.55
N ASP A 54 -7.03 -12.32 9.82
CA ASP A 54 -8.12 -12.80 10.67
C ASP A 54 -9.49 -12.36 10.15
N SER A 55 -10.50 -13.23 10.32
CA SER A 55 -11.84 -13.01 9.78
C SER A 55 -12.54 -11.82 10.43
N ALA A 56 -12.39 -11.66 11.75
CA ALA A 56 -13.08 -10.60 12.50
C ALA A 56 -12.68 -9.21 12.02
N TYR A 57 -11.40 -8.97 11.77
CA TYR A 57 -10.92 -7.72 11.18
C TYR A 57 -11.35 -7.62 9.72
N THR A 58 -11.05 -8.66 8.95
CA THR A 58 -11.18 -8.57 7.49
C THR A 58 -12.63 -8.44 7.04
N GLU A 59 -13.54 -9.27 7.55
CA GLU A 59 -14.95 -9.25 7.18
C GLU A 59 -15.64 -7.97 7.65
N ARG A 60 -15.18 -7.38 8.76
CA ARG A 60 -15.70 -6.08 9.24
C ARG A 60 -15.45 -4.94 8.24
N TYR A 61 -14.33 -4.95 7.53
CA TYR A 61 -13.93 -3.84 6.64
C TYR A 61 -14.07 -4.14 5.15
N LEU A 62 -13.88 -5.40 4.74
CA LEU A 62 -14.00 -5.84 3.35
C LEU A 62 -15.27 -6.66 3.08
N GLY A 63 -16.03 -7.03 4.11
CA GLY A 63 -17.18 -7.93 3.97
C GLY A 63 -16.77 -9.39 3.78
N ILE A 64 -17.77 -10.26 3.61
CA ILE A 64 -17.54 -11.69 3.37
C ILE A 64 -16.85 -11.86 2.00
N PRO A 65 -15.78 -12.67 1.89
CA PRO A 65 -15.04 -12.84 0.63
C PRO A 65 -15.91 -13.22 -0.58
N LEU A 66 -16.92 -14.05 -0.37
CA LEU A 66 -17.84 -14.48 -1.42
C LEU A 66 -18.76 -13.35 -1.92
N GLU A 67 -19.03 -12.37 -1.07
CA GLU A 67 -19.90 -11.22 -1.39
C GLU A 67 -19.10 -10.05 -1.97
N ASN A 68 -17.81 -9.94 -1.64
CA ASN A 68 -16.93 -8.89 -2.13
C ASN A 68 -15.61 -9.40 -2.75
N PRO A 69 -15.64 -10.34 -3.72
CA PRO A 69 -14.41 -10.88 -4.31
C PRO A 69 -13.56 -9.80 -4.99
N ALA A 70 -14.20 -8.75 -5.51
CA ALA A 70 -13.51 -7.60 -6.10
C ALA A 70 -12.69 -6.83 -5.05
N GLY A 71 -13.24 -6.56 -3.86
CA GLY A 71 -12.54 -5.87 -2.77
C GLY A 71 -11.30 -6.60 -2.27
N TYR A 72 -11.39 -7.92 -2.14
CA TYR A 72 -10.22 -8.75 -1.81
C TYR A 72 -9.19 -8.75 -2.95
N ASN A 73 -9.64 -8.82 -4.21
CA ASN A 73 -8.72 -8.82 -5.35
C ASN A 73 -7.99 -7.48 -5.55
N VAL A 74 -8.65 -6.33 -5.32
CA VAL A 74 -8.00 -5.00 -5.47
C VAL A 74 -7.08 -4.65 -4.30
N SER A 75 -7.30 -5.25 -3.13
CA SER A 75 -6.44 -5.06 -1.96
C SER A 75 -5.19 -5.93 -2.01
N LEU A 76 -5.24 -7.07 -2.70
CA LEU A 76 -4.12 -7.97 -2.86
C LEU A 76 -2.88 -7.27 -3.46
N VAL A 77 -1.76 -7.41 -2.77
CA VAL A 77 -0.44 -6.96 -3.26
C VAL A 77 0.04 -7.95 -4.32
N ARG A 78 0.15 -7.51 -5.57
CA ARG A 78 0.64 -8.33 -6.69
C ARG A 78 1.79 -7.65 -7.43
N PRO A 79 2.71 -8.40 -8.05
CA PRO A 79 3.68 -7.84 -8.98
C PRO A 79 2.96 -7.06 -10.09
N LEU A 80 3.52 -5.92 -10.47
CA LEU A 80 3.06 -5.18 -11.64
C LEU A 80 3.24 -6.07 -12.89
N GLN A 81 2.23 -6.11 -13.77
CA GLN A 81 2.17 -7.01 -14.94
C GLN A 81 3.34 -6.91 -15.94
N HIS A 82 4.21 -5.91 -15.79
CA HIS A 82 5.38 -5.65 -16.63
C HIS A 82 6.71 -6.17 -16.04
N TRP A 83 6.68 -6.85 -14.88
CA TRP A 83 7.84 -7.53 -14.30
C TRP A 83 7.85 -9.03 -14.67
N THR A 84 7.89 -9.34 -15.96
CA THR A 84 8.39 -10.63 -16.44
C THR A 84 9.85 -10.43 -16.82
N ALA A 85 10.75 -11.10 -16.11
CA ALA A 85 12.13 -11.29 -16.55
C ALA A 85 12.17 -12.11 -17.86
#